data_AF-A0A142G6P9-F1
#
_entry.id   AF-A0A142G6P9-F1
#
_cell.length_a   1.000
_cell.length_b   1.000
_cell.length_c   1.000
_cell.angle_alpha   90.00
_cell.angle_beta   90.00
_cell.angle_gamma   90.00
#
_symmetry.space_group_name_H-M   'P 1'
#
loop_
_entity.id
_entity.type
_entity.pdbx_description
1 polymer ?
#
loop_
_entity_poly.entity_id
_entity_poly.type
_entity_poly.pdbx_seq_one_letter_code
_entity_poly.pdbx_strand_id
1 'polypeptide(L)' 'MGKTPLISAISQEKKNTGSIEFQLFSLTNKIQRISSHLEFHKKDYLSQRGLQKLLAKRERLLSYLSTKKKNTKSGEATS' A
#
# COMPACT_ATOMS: atom_id res chain seq x y z
N MET A 1 -36.45 -2.38 3.38
CA MET A 1 -35.37 -2.41 4.40
C MET A 1 -34.04 -2.10 3.72
N GLY A 2 -33.29 -1.18 4.33
CA GLY A 2 -32.26 -0.36 3.68
C GLY A 2 -31.08 -1.14 3.11
N LYS A 3 -30.66 -0.73 1.90
CA LYS A 3 -29.39 -1.14 1.30
C LYS A 3 -28.28 -0.65 2.22
N THR A 4 -27.60 -1.61 2.83
CA THR A 4 -26.59 -1.43 3.85
C THR A 4 -25.47 -0.50 3.36
N PRO A 5 -25.12 0.57 4.12
CA PRO A 5 -24.07 1.51 3.76
C PRO A 5 -22.68 0.86 3.60
N LEU A 6 -22.53 -0.38 4.07
CA LEU A 6 -21.33 -1.19 3.90
C LEU A 6 -21.03 -1.53 2.44
N ILE A 7 -22.06 -1.73 1.60
CA ILE A 7 -21.87 -2.14 0.20
C ILE A 7 -21.36 -0.98 -0.66
N SER A 8 -21.76 0.27 -0.37
CA SER A 8 -21.25 1.44 -1.11
C SER A 8 -19.80 1.75 -0.74
N ALA A 9 -19.42 1.60 0.53
CA ALA A 9 -18.05 1.78 1.00
C ALA A 9 -17.08 0.79 0.32
N ILE A 10 -17.46 -0.50 0.26
CA ILE A 10 -16.68 -1.53 -0.44
C ILE A 10 -16.57 -1.23 -1.94
N SER A 11 -17.64 -0.70 -2.56
CA SER A 11 -17.64 -0.36 -4.00
C SER A 11 -16.74 0.84 -4.33
N GLN A 12 -16.70 1.87 -3.47
CA GLN A 12 -15.75 2.99 -3.60
C GLN A 12 -14.29 2.57 -3.37
N GLU A 13 -14.03 1.64 -2.43
CA GLU A 13 -12.71 1.02 -2.25
C GLU A 13 -12.32 0.18 -3.48
N LYS A 14 -13.27 -0.55 -4.08
CA LYS A 14 -13.04 -1.34 -5.29
C LYS A 14 -12.70 -0.47 -6.50
N LYS A 15 -13.33 0.71 -6.61
CA LYS A 15 -13.05 1.70 -7.67
C LYS A 15 -11.66 2.34 -7.53
N ASN A 16 -11.14 2.44 -6.30
CA ASN A 16 -9.81 2.98 -6.01
C ASN A 16 -8.73 1.91 -5.80
N THR A 17 -9.04 0.64 -6.03
CA THR A 17 -8.10 -0.48 -5.82
C THR A 17 -6.84 -0.39 -6.69
N GLY A 18 -6.93 0.34 -7.81
CA GLY A 18 -5.79 0.63 -8.70
C GLY A 18 -4.93 1.82 -8.25
N SER A 19 -5.41 2.67 -7.34
CA SER A 19 -4.66 3.84 -6.87
C SER A 19 -3.41 3.41 -6.12
N ILE A 20 -2.30 4.11 -6.36
CA ILE A 20 -1.02 3.86 -5.70
C ILE A 20 -1.16 4.04 -4.17
N GLU A 21 -2.02 4.96 -3.73
CA GLU A 21 -2.31 5.19 -2.31
C GLU A 21 -2.99 3.99 -1.67
N PHE A 22 -3.98 3.39 -2.34
CA PHE A 22 -4.63 2.18 -1.87
C PHE A 22 -3.67 0.99 -1.84
N GLN A 23 -2.80 0.86 -2.85
CA GLN A 23 -1.77 -0.17 -2.86
C GLN A 23 -0.79 -0.03 -1.70
N LEU A 24 -0.37 1.20 -1.36
CA LEU A 24 0.45 1.49 -0.19
C LEU A 24 -0.26 1.12 1.11
N PHE A 25 -1.52 1.53 1.28
CA PHE A 25 -2.33 1.18 2.45
C PHE A 25 -2.46 -0.34 2.63
N SER A 26 -2.80 -1.06 1.56
CA SER A 26 -2.92 -2.53 1.57
C SER A 26 -1.61 -3.21 1.92
N LEU A 27 -0.48 -2.75 1.36
CA LEU A 27 0.85 -3.28 1.68
C LEU A 27 1.22 -3.03 3.14
N THR A 28 0.95 -1.83 3.65
CA THR A 28 1.21 -1.47 5.06
C THR A 28 0.43 -2.37 6.01
N ASN A 29 -0.87 -2.58 5.77
CA ASN A 29 -1.68 -3.47 6.60
C ASN A 29 -1.17 -4.92 6.58
N LYS A 30 -0.72 -5.41 5.41
CA LYS A 30 -0.12 -6.76 5.29
C LYS A 30 1.21 -6.87 6.04
N ILE A 31 2.08 -5.86 5.90
CA ILE A 31 3.35 -5.77 6.62
C ILE A 31 3.12 -5.82 8.13
N GLN A 32 2.17 -5.02 8.65
CA GLN A 32 1.86 -5.00 10.07
C GLN A 32 1.40 -6.37 10.58
N ARG A 33 0.47 -7.03 9.87
CA ARG A 33 -0.03 -8.35 10.24
C ARG A 33 1.07 -9.41 10.27
N ILE A 34 1.94 -9.44 9.25
CA ILE A 34 3.04 -10.41 9.20
C ILE A 34 4.10 -10.08 10.25
N SER A 35 4.36 -8.81 10.52
CA SER A 35 5.28 -8.38 11.57
C SER A 35 4.82 -8.91 12.93
N SER A 36 3.56 -8.71 13.31
CA SER A 36 3.00 -9.23 14.56
C SER A 36 3.02 -10.76 14.62
N HIS A 37 2.74 -11.46 13.50
CA HIS A 37 2.87 -12.92 13.43
C HIS A 37 4.30 -13.40 13.74
N LEU A 38 5.30 -12.70 13.21
CA LEU A 38 6.72 -13.07 13.38
C LEU A 38 7.26 -12.79 14.78
N GLU A 39 6.61 -11.93 15.58
CA GLU A 39 6.98 -11.73 16.99
C GLU A 39 6.86 -13.03 17.79
N PHE A 40 5.80 -13.81 17.51
CA PHE A 40 5.55 -15.10 18.13
C PHE A 40 6.21 -16.26 17.35
N HIS A 41 6.36 -16.13 16.03
CA HIS A 41 6.88 -17.17 15.14
C HIS A 41 8.25 -16.81 14.53
N LYS A 42 9.25 -16.55 15.39
CA LYS A 42 10.59 -16.07 14.96
C LYS A 42 11.35 -16.99 14.00
N LYS A 43 11.00 -18.29 13.96
CA LYS A 43 11.64 -19.29 13.07
C LYS A 43 10.90 -19.47 11.75
N ASP A 44 9.83 -18.72 11.49
CA ASP A 44 9.12 -18.76 10.22
C ASP A 44 9.85 -17.94 9.14
N TYR A 45 10.91 -18.54 8.60
CA TYR A 45 11.76 -17.91 7.58
C TYR A 45 11.03 -17.64 6.26
N LEU A 46 10.00 -18.43 5.95
CA LEU A 46 9.19 -18.22 4.74
C LEU A 46 8.38 -16.93 4.86
N SER A 47 7.73 -16.72 6.01
CA SER A 47 7.02 -15.47 6.31
C SER A 47 7.96 -14.27 6.40
N GLN A 48 9.16 -14.41 6.97
CA GLN A 48 10.19 -13.35 6.96
C GLN A 48 10.60 -12.95 5.54
N ARG A 49 10.83 -13.92 4.66
CA ARG A 49 11.14 -13.66 3.25
C ARG A 49 9.96 -12.98 2.55
N GLY A 50 8.73 -13.38 2.86
CA GLY A 50 7.51 -12.71 2.38
C GLY A 50 7.44 -11.26 2.82
N LEU A 51 7.73 -10.98 4.09
CA LEU A 51 7.76 -9.63 4.67
C LEU A 51 8.79 -8.75 3.96
N GLN A 52 10.00 -9.24 3.73
CA GLN A 52 11.05 -8.50 3.00
C GLN A 52 10.60 -8.12 1.59
N LYS A 53 9.94 -9.04 0.86
CA LYS A 53 9.40 -8.75 -0.47
C LYS A 53 8.32 -7.67 -0.43
N LEU A 54 7.45 -7.68 0.59
CA LEU A 54 6.42 -6.65 0.77
C LEU A 54 7.02 -5.29 1.06
N LEU A 55 8.03 -5.22 1.94
CA LEU A 55 8.78 -4.00 2.22
C LEU A 55 9.43 -3.44 0.94
N ALA A 56 10.16 -4.27 0.20
CA ALA A 56 10.79 -3.86 -1.07
C ALA A 56 9.76 -3.34 -2.10
N LYS A 57 8.59 -3.97 -2.18
CA LYS A 57 7.50 -3.50 -3.06
C LYS A 57 6.97 -2.13 -2.61
N ARG A 58 6.80 -1.91 -1.31
CA ARG A 58 6.36 -0.63 -0.75
C ARG A 58 7.36 0.49 -1.05
N GLU A 59 8.65 0.22 -0.83
CA GLU A 59 9.73 1.18 -1.10
C GLU A 59 9.82 1.55 -2.59
N ARG A 60 9.61 0.59 -3.49
CA ARG A 60 9.53 0.86 -4.94
C ARG A 60 8.35 1.77 -5.30
N LEU A 61 7.18 1.57 -4.70
CA LEU A 61 6.01 2.43 -4.93
C LEU A 61 6.22 3.85 -4.39
N LEU A 62 6.82 3.99 -3.21
CA LEU A 62 7.18 5.30 -2.65
C LEU A 62 8.22 6.02 -3.52
N SER A 63 9.21 5.29 -4.03
CA SER A 63 10.22 5.83 -4.94
C SER A 63 9.59 6.30 -6.25
N TYR A 64 8.63 5.56 -6.79
CA TYR A 64 7.88 5.94 -7.98
C TYR A 64 7.08 7.23 -7.76
N LEU A 65 6.34 7.33 -6.64
CA LEU A 65 5.61 8.55 -6.28
C LEU A 65 6.54 9.76 -6.11
N SER A 66 7.69 9.55 -5.45
CA SER A 66 8.68 10.61 -5.23
C SER A 66 9.28 11.12 -6.55
N THR A 67 9.56 10.22 -7.48
CA THR A 67 10.08 10.55 -8.81
C THR A 67 9.03 11.27 -9.65
N LYS A 68 7.78 10.79 -9.64
CA LYS A 68 6.66 11.43 -10.32
C LYS A 68 6.43 12.85 -9.79
N LYS A 69 6.49 13.05 -8.48
CA LYS A 69 6.32 14.36 -7.83
C LYS A 69 7.45 15.34 -8.17
N LYS A 70 8.69 14.86 -8.36
CA LYS A 70 9.81 15.71 -8.81
C LYS A 70 9.60 16.20 -10.25
N ASN A 71 9.09 15.35 -11.14
CA ASN A 71 8.83 15.73 -12.53
C ASN A 71 7.70 16.77 -12.66
N THR A 72 6.67 16.73 -11.81
CA THR A 72 5.61 17.74 -11.81
C THR A 72 6.06 19.12 -11.31
N LYS A 73 7.12 19.21 -10.50
CA LYS A 73 7.65 20.52 -10.03
C LYS A 73 8.53 21.24 -11.05
N SER A 74 8.79 20.64 -12.21
CA SER A 74 9.55 21.29 -13.30
C SER A 74 8.67 22.00 -14.34
N GLY A 75 7.33 21.98 -14.17
CA GLY A 75 6.37 22.61 -15.08
C GLY A 75 5.62 23.83 -14.52
N GLU A 76 5.87 24.23 -13.28
CA GLU A 76 5.23 25.39 -12.63
C GLU A 76 6.31 26.41 -12.22
N ALA A 77 7.08 26.89 -13.20
CA ALA A 77 8.03 28.00 -13.02
C ALA A 77 8.16 28.83 -14.31
N THR A 78 7.08 28.96 -15.09
CA THR A 78 6.97 29.96 -16.16
C THR A 78 5.51 30.38 -16.31
N SER A 79 5.08 31.33 -15.47
CA SER A 79 4.09 32.39 -15.75
C SER A 79 3.99 33.30 -14.54
#